data_AF-A0A367LZ69-F1
#
_entry.id   AF-A0A367LZ69-F1
#
_cell.length_a   1.000
_cell.length_b   1.000
_cell.length_c   1.000
_cell.angle_alpha   90.00
_cell.angle_beta   90.00
_cell.angle_gamma   90.00
#
_symmetry.space_group_name_H-M   'P 1'
#
loop_
_entity.id
_entity.type
_entity.pdbx_description
1 polymer ?
#
loop_
_entity_poly.entity_id
_entity_poly.type
_entity_poly.pdbx_seq_one_letter_code
_entity_poly.pdbx_strand_id
1 'polypeptide(L)'
;EKWLLPSLPPHWQRQDQRAPIRHSSVFEHDFGRSPEVSRLTRTLQRLLAKTRHNNFTIRRYRAQLVGQICDEALQYAARLRELEPGWSATPGCQLHDAEQLWLDPLRAQTDETFLQRRLRGDWPAEVGNRFANWLNRAVSSDSQILGSPEA
;
A
#
# COMPACT_ATOMS: atom_id res chain seq x y z
N GLU A 1 -26.65 -30.40 19.01
CA GLU A 1 -25.80 -29.20 19.13
C GLU A 1 -25.85 -28.41 17.83
N LYS A 2 -25.88 -27.07 17.89
CA LYS A 2 -25.90 -26.20 16.69
C LYS A 2 -24.57 -25.47 16.59
N TRP A 3 -23.79 -25.82 15.58
CA TRP A 3 -22.54 -25.15 15.22
C TRP A 3 -22.89 -23.99 14.28
N LEU A 4 -22.75 -22.74 14.76
CA LEU A 4 -22.99 -21.55 13.94
C LEU A 4 -21.73 -21.19 13.15
N LEU A 5 -21.91 -20.85 11.88
CA LEU A 5 -20.83 -20.37 11.03
C LEU A 5 -20.47 -18.92 11.41
N PRO A 6 -19.17 -18.56 11.43
CA PRO A 6 -18.75 -17.21 11.75
C PRO A 6 -19.07 -16.26 10.59
N SER A 7 -20.06 -15.39 10.79
CA SER A 7 -20.34 -14.22 9.93
C SER A 7 -19.61 -12.99 10.47
N LEU A 8 -18.30 -13.13 10.73
CA LEU A 8 -17.49 -12.05 11.27
C LEU A 8 -17.08 -11.10 10.14
N PRO A 9 -17.14 -9.77 10.34
CA PRO A 9 -16.55 -8.83 9.41
C PRO A 9 -15.04 -9.09 9.32
N PRO A 10 -14.37 -8.68 8.22
CA PRO A 10 -12.92 -8.71 8.16
C PRO A 10 -12.35 -8.01 9.41
N HIS A 11 -11.36 -8.65 10.04
CA HIS A 11 -10.88 -8.25 11.35
C HIS A 11 -10.22 -6.87 11.29
N TRP A 12 -10.97 -5.80 11.58
CA TRP A 12 -10.43 -4.47 11.88
C TRP A 12 -9.78 -4.48 13.27
N GLN A 13 -8.74 -5.29 13.46
CA GLN A 13 -7.87 -5.11 14.61
C GLN A 13 -7.23 -3.72 14.43
N ARG A 14 -7.66 -2.77 15.27
CA ARG A 14 -6.96 -1.49 15.46
C ARG A 14 -5.56 -1.85 15.94
N GLN A 15 -4.63 -2.04 15.02
CA GLN A 15 -3.22 -2.01 15.33
C GLN A 15 -2.96 -0.63 15.93
N ASP A 16 -2.30 -0.55 17.08
CA ASP A 16 -1.88 0.73 17.65
C ASP A 16 -1.07 1.47 16.59
N GLN A 17 -1.68 2.48 16.00
CA GLN A 17 -1.11 3.15 14.85
C GLN A 17 -0.03 4.08 15.34
N ARG A 18 1.19 3.79 14.91
CA ARG A 18 2.34 4.68 15.10
C ARG A 18 2.63 5.34 13.78
N ALA A 19 2.91 6.63 13.83
CA ALA A 19 3.36 7.38 12.66
C ALA A 19 4.65 6.75 12.11
N PRO A 20 4.74 6.49 10.78
CA PRO A 20 5.91 5.90 10.14
C PRO A 20 7.04 6.93 10.01
N ILE A 21 7.64 7.32 11.13
CA ILE A 21 8.59 8.44 11.18
C ILE A 21 10.00 8.02 10.69
N ARG A 22 10.42 6.78 10.95
CA ARG A 22 11.83 6.35 10.83
C ARG A 22 12.20 5.75 9.47
N HIS A 23 11.28 5.72 8.51
CA HIS A 23 11.48 5.03 7.24
C HIS A 23 11.35 5.99 6.06
N SER A 24 12.07 5.70 4.98
CA SER A 24 12.02 6.48 3.74
C SER A 24 10.79 6.18 2.89
N SER A 25 10.19 5.00 3.08
CA SER A 25 8.94 4.60 2.44
C SER A 25 8.08 3.76 3.38
N VAL A 26 6.79 4.09 3.44
CA VAL A 26 5.78 3.33 4.16
C VAL A 26 5.56 1.93 3.56
N PHE A 27 5.71 1.81 2.22
CA PHE A 27 5.39 0.58 1.51
C PHE A 27 6.28 -0.59 1.92
N GLU A 28 7.57 -0.35 2.14
CA GLU A 28 8.56 -1.39 2.46
C GLU A 28 8.51 -1.87 3.92
N HIS A 29 8.00 -1.02 4.82
CA HIS A 29 8.00 -1.30 6.25
C HIS A 29 6.59 -1.59 6.77
N ASP A 30 5.85 -0.56 7.15
CA ASP A 30 4.62 -0.74 7.92
C ASP A 30 3.49 -1.32 7.07
N PHE A 31 3.34 -0.82 5.84
CA PHE A 31 2.31 -1.32 4.93
C PHE A 31 2.63 -2.73 4.42
N GLY A 32 3.84 -2.95 3.88
CA GLY A 32 4.21 -4.23 3.29
C GLY A 32 4.29 -5.39 4.29
N ARG A 33 4.59 -5.10 5.56
CA ARG A 33 4.61 -6.10 6.64
C ARG A 33 3.23 -6.37 7.25
N SER A 34 2.20 -5.64 6.86
CA SER A 34 0.83 -5.95 7.27
C SER A 34 0.49 -7.40 6.88
N PRO A 35 -0.08 -8.22 7.79
CA PRO A 35 -0.38 -9.62 7.52
C PRO A 35 -1.25 -9.82 6.27
N GLU A 36 -2.25 -8.96 6.08
CA GLU A 36 -3.17 -9.01 4.95
C GLU A 36 -2.45 -8.69 3.64
N VAL A 37 -1.66 -7.61 3.61
CA VAL A 37 -0.87 -7.20 2.43
C VAL A 37 0.15 -8.27 2.08
N SER A 38 0.87 -8.80 3.06
CA SER A 38 1.80 -9.91 2.90
C SER A 38 1.13 -11.19 2.37
N ARG A 39 -0.12 -11.48 2.78
CA ARG A 39 -0.89 -12.60 2.25
C ARG A 39 -1.28 -12.37 0.79
N LEU A 40 -1.76 -11.17 0.45
CA LEU A 40 -2.15 -10.81 -0.91
C LEU A 40 -0.95 -10.82 -1.87
N THR A 41 0.17 -10.21 -1.50
CA THR A 41 1.39 -10.18 -2.32
C THR A 41 1.96 -11.57 -2.57
N ARG A 42 2.03 -12.43 -1.54
CA ARG A 42 2.44 -13.84 -1.71
C ARG A 42 1.47 -14.61 -2.61
N THR A 43 0.18 -14.34 -2.53
CA THR A 43 -0.83 -14.98 -3.38
C THR A 43 -0.65 -14.58 -4.84
N LEU A 44 -0.41 -13.28 -5.08
CA LEU A 44 -0.08 -12.74 -6.39
C LEU A 44 1.22 -13.33 -6.95
N GLN A 45 2.28 -13.38 -6.13
CA GLN A 45 3.56 -13.99 -6.51
C GLN A 45 3.40 -15.46 -6.91
N ARG A 46 2.70 -16.27 -6.11
CA ARG A 46 2.43 -17.68 -6.45
C ARG A 46 1.60 -17.83 -7.72
N LEU A 47 0.62 -16.95 -7.93
CA LEU A 47 -0.19 -16.95 -9.13
C LEU A 47 0.69 -16.70 -10.36
N LEU A 48 1.53 -15.68 -10.34
CA LEU A 48 2.44 -15.37 -11.44
C LEU A 48 3.47 -16.49 -11.67
N ALA A 49 3.99 -17.13 -10.60
CA ALA A 49 4.95 -18.21 -10.73
C ALA A 49 4.34 -19.48 -11.35
N LYS A 50 3.07 -19.76 -11.09
CA LYS A 50 2.36 -20.94 -11.63
C LYS A 50 1.81 -20.73 -13.03
N THR A 51 1.60 -19.47 -13.42
CA THR A 51 0.91 -19.15 -14.68
C THR A 51 1.88 -19.28 -15.85
N ARG A 52 1.66 -20.29 -16.71
CA ARG A 52 2.33 -20.41 -18.02
C ARG A 52 1.47 -19.92 -19.19
N HIS A 53 0.15 -19.78 -19.00
CA HIS A 53 -0.81 -19.46 -20.06
C HIS A 53 -1.70 -18.30 -19.62
N ASN A 54 -1.87 -17.29 -20.46
CA ASN A 54 -2.51 -16.03 -20.10
C ASN A 54 -4.02 -16.00 -20.41
N ASN A 55 -4.82 -16.77 -19.67
CA ASN A 55 -6.27 -16.83 -19.88
C ASN A 55 -7.03 -15.69 -19.16
N PHE A 56 -8.22 -15.32 -19.66
CA PHE A 56 -9.05 -14.22 -19.15
C PHE A 56 -9.28 -14.30 -17.64
N THR A 57 -9.60 -15.47 -17.10
CA THR A 57 -9.81 -15.70 -15.66
C THR A 57 -8.59 -15.32 -14.83
N ILE A 58 -7.38 -15.61 -15.35
CA ILE A 58 -6.12 -15.30 -14.66
C ILE A 58 -5.87 -13.79 -14.70
N ARG A 59 -6.08 -13.12 -15.83
CA ARG A 59 -5.98 -11.64 -15.92
C ARG A 59 -6.95 -10.97 -14.96
N ARG A 60 -8.20 -11.42 -14.91
CA ARG A 60 -9.22 -10.90 -13.99
C ARG A 60 -8.83 -11.12 -12.53
N TYR A 61 -8.32 -12.30 -12.18
CA TYR A 61 -7.89 -12.59 -10.81
C TYR A 61 -6.65 -11.80 -10.40
N ARG A 62 -5.69 -11.59 -11.31
CA ARG A 62 -4.56 -10.66 -11.11
C ARG A 62 -5.04 -9.24 -10.81
N ALA A 63 -5.96 -8.72 -11.63
CA ALA A 63 -6.52 -7.39 -11.43
C ALA A 63 -7.25 -7.26 -10.09
N GLN A 64 -8.00 -8.30 -9.67
CA GLN A 64 -8.67 -8.33 -8.38
C GLN A 64 -7.67 -8.30 -7.22
N LEU A 65 -6.59 -9.09 -7.27
CA LEU A 65 -5.56 -9.10 -6.23
C LEU A 65 -4.86 -7.74 -6.12
N VAL A 66 -4.51 -7.11 -7.25
CA VAL A 66 -3.92 -5.77 -7.25
C VAL A 66 -4.89 -4.74 -6.69
N GLY A 67 -6.17 -4.80 -7.08
CA GLY A 67 -7.22 -3.93 -6.53
C GLY A 67 -7.32 -4.04 -5.01
N GLN A 68 -7.32 -5.26 -4.46
CA GLN A 68 -7.33 -5.49 -3.01
C GLN A 68 -6.10 -4.90 -2.31
N ILE A 69 -4.90 -4.99 -2.91
CA ILE A 69 -3.68 -4.38 -2.35
C ILE A 69 -3.81 -2.85 -2.36
N CYS A 70 -4.37 -2.26 -3.42
CA CYS A 70 -4.66 -0.83 -3.48
C CYS A 70 -5.67 -0.39 -2.41
N ASP A 71 -6.73 -1.18 -2.20
CA ASP A 71 -7.74 -0.90 -1.16
C ASP A 71 -7.10 -0.92 0.23
N GLU A 72 -6.22 -1.88 0.52
CA GLU A 72 -5.46 -1.92 1.77
C GLU A 72 -4.57 -0.68 1.95
N ALA A 73 -3.96 -0.17 0.88
CA ALA A 73 -3.14 1.05 0.93
C ALA A 73 -3.99 2.29 1.28
N LEU A 74 -5.19 2.39 0.70
CA LEU A 74 -6.15 3.45 1.01
C LEU A 74 -6.66 3.34 2.45
N GLN A 75 -6.97 2.13 2.91
CA GLN A 75 -7.36 1.90 4.30
C GLN A 75 -6.23 2.21 5.28
N TYR A 76 -4.97 1.91 4.93
CA TYR A 76 -3.80 2.29 5.71
C TYR A 76 -3.65 3.82 5.80
N ALA A 77 -3.82 4.53 4.69
CA ALA A 77 -3.80 5.99 4.70
C ALA A 77 -4.96 6.58 5.52
N ALA A 78 -6.16 6.02 5.41
CA ALA A 78 -7.33 6.45 6.19
C ALA A 78 -7.10 6.27 7.69
N ARG A 79 -6.49 5.14 8.07
CA ARG A 79 -6.04 4.85 9.42
C ARG A 79 -5.10 5.95 9.93
N LEU A 80 -4.02 6.26 9.20
CA LEU A 80 -3.04 7.28 9.64
C LEU A 80 -3.61 8.69 9.78
N ARG A 81 -4.75 8.99 9.14
CA ARG A 81 -5.45 10.27 9.32
C ARG A 81 -6.14 10.40 10.67
N GLU A 82 -6.33 9.31 11.41
CA GLU A 82 -6.84 9.33 12.78
C GLU A 82 -5.77 9.80 13.79
N LEU A 83 -4.50 9.87 13.39
CA LEU A 83 -3.42 10.41 14.21
C LEU A 83 -3.48 11.94 14.29
N GLU A 84 -2.83 12.49 15.31
CA GLU A 84 -2.69 13.94 15.47
C GLU A 84 -2.06 14.57 14.21
N PRO A 85 -2.71 15.59 13.61
CA PRO A 85 -2.22 16.28 12.43
C PRO A 85 -0.79 16.79 12.58
N GLY A 86 0.00 16.76 11.50
CA GLY A 86 1.36 17.32 11.52
C GLY A 86 2.42 16.37 12.07
N TRP A 87 2.09 15.10 12.31
CA TRP A 87 3.07 14.08 12.68
C TRP A 87 4.21 13.98 11.65
N SER A 88 3.95 14.27 10.38
CA SER A 88 4.97 14.29 9.32
C SER A 88 5.97 15.44 9.42
N ALA A 89 5.66 16.50 10.18
CA ALA A 89 6.55 17.64 10.39
C ALA A 89 7.60 17.40 11.49
N THR A 90 7.51 16.27 12.20
CA THR A 90 8.43 15.91 13.28
C THR A 90 9.86 15.79 12.73
N PRO A 91 10.90 16.33 13.41
CA PRO A 91 12.28 16.32 12.92
C PRO A 91 12.89 14.92 12.69
N GLY A 92 12.23 13.86 13.15
CA GLY A 92 12.62 12.48 12.86
C GLY A 92 12.05 11.90 11.57
N CYS A 93 11.13 12.60 10.87
CA CYS A 93 10.41 12.06 9.73
C CYS A 93 11.32 11.96 8.51
N GLN A 94 11.60 10.73 8.08
CA GLN A 94 12.42 10.43 6.91
C GLN A 94 11.60 10.09 5.67
N LEU A 95 10.27 10.14 5.77
CA LEU A 95 9.38 9.81 4.65
C LEU A 95 9.60 10.74 3.48
N HIS A 96 9.42 10.19 2.29
CA HIS A 96 9.42 10.98 1.08
C HIS A 96 8.31 12.03 1.08
N ASP A 97 8.58 13.21 0.54
CA ASP A 97 7.66 14.35 0.54
C ASP A 97 6.28 14.00 -0.04
N ALA A 98 6.24 13.25 -1.14
CA ALA A 98 4.97 12.84 -1.75
C ALA A 98 4.16 11.88 -0.85
N GLU A 99 4.84 10.99 -0.11
CA GLU A 99 4.18 10.11 0.85
C GLU A 99 3.66 10.90 2.06
N GLN A 100 4.40 11.92 2.53
CA GLN A 100 3.91 12.84 3.56
C GLN A 100 2.66 13.58 3.08
N LEU A 101 2.68 14.12 1.86
CA LEU A 101 1.53 14.76 1.23
C LEU A 101 0.33 13.81 1.11
N TRP A 102 0.54 12.52 0.87
CA TRP A 102 -0.57 11.57 0.82
C TRP A 102 -1.15 11.23 2.20
N LEU A 103 -0.29 10.97 3.18
CA LEU A 103 -0.64 10.35 4.46
C LEU A 103 -1.02 11.34 5.56
N ASP A 104 -0.51 12.56 5.53
CA ASP A 104 -0.79 13.61 6.54
C ASP A 104 -1.48 14.81 5.89
N PRO A 105 -2.74 14.68 5.44
CA PRO A 105 -3.45 15.76 4.78
C PRO A 105 -3.80 16.92 5.70
N LEU A 106 -3.98 16.66 6.98
CA LEU A 106 -4.43 17.65 7.95
C LEU A 106 -3.30 18.63 8.34
N ARG A 107 -2.02 18.26 8.14
CA ARG A 107 -0.89 19.20 8.22
C ARG A 107 -1.06 20.44 7.35
N ALA A 108 -1.79 20.34 6.25
CA ALA A 108 -2.05 21.49 5.38
C ALA A 108 -2.83 22.63 6.06
N GLN A 109 -3.46 22.37 7.22
CA GLN A 109 -4.16 23.40 8.00
C GLN A 109 -3.21 24.30 8.79
N THR A 110 -2.01 23.80 9.12
CA THR A 110 -1.04 24.51 9.98
C THR A 110 0.23 24.93 9.21
N ASP A 111 0.53 24.29 8.08
CA ASP A 111 1.70 24.55 7.24
C ASP A 111 1.28 24.98 5.83
N GLU A 112 1.34 26.29 5.57
CA GLU A 112 0.95 26.87 4.28
C GLU A 112 1.86 26.39 3.13
N THR A 113 3.14 26.17 3.39
CA THR A 113 4.08 25.66 2.37
C THR A 113 3.73 24.24 1.95
N PHE A 114 3.23 23.44 2.89
CA PHE A 114 2.77 22.09 2.66
C PHE A 114 1.46 22.08 1.87
N LEU A 115 0.52 22.98 2.20
CA LEU A 115 -0.71 23.19 1.44
C LEU A 115 -0.40 23.53 -0.03
N GLN A 116 0.49 24.49 -0.29
CA GLN A 116 0.85 24.88 -1.65
C GLN A 116 1.44 23.70 -2.45
N ARG A 117 2.32 22.90 -1.85
CA ARG A 117 2.86 21.68 -2.47
C ARG A 117 1.78 20.64 -2.74
N ARG A 118 0.82 20.48 -1.83
CA ARG A 118 -0.31 19.58 -2.01
C ARG A 118 -1.20 19.98 -3.19
N LEU A 119 -1.46 21.28 -3.32
CA LEU A 119 -2.32 21.86 -4.36
C LEU A 119 -1.73 21.77 -5.76
N ARG A 120 -0.40 21.73 -5.89
CA ARG A 120 0.28 21.49 -7.19
C ARG A 120 -0.12 20.16 -7.82
N GLY A 121 -0.46 19.16 -7.00
CA GLY A 121 -1.06 17.91 -7.50
C GLY A 121 -0.10 16.92 -8.15
N ASP A 122 1.21 17.10 -8.04
CA ASP A 122 2.22 16.18 -8.60
C ASP A 122 2.40 14.91 -7.75
N TRP A 123 2.14 15.03 -6.45
CA TRP A 123 2.39 13.97 -5.46
C TRP A 123 1.62 12.65 -5.70
N PRO A 124 0.37 12.59 -6.21
CA PRO A 124 -0.34 11.33 -6.38
C PRO A 124 0.36 10.39 -7.37
N ALA A 125 0.89 10.94 -8.47
CA ALA A 125 1.62 10.18 -9.47
C ALA A 125 2.92 9.62 -8.88
N GLU A 126 3.63 10.43 -8.10
CA GLU A 126 4.86 10.01 -7.45
C GLU A 126 4.63 8.91 -6.40
N VAL A 127 3.58 9.03 -5.58
CA VAL A 127 3.17 7.96 -4.66
C VAL A 127 2.79 6.69 -5.42
N GLY A 128 2.06 6.81 -6.53
CA GLY A 128 1.72 5.69 -7.40
C GLY A 128 2.95 4.97 -7.95
N ASN A 129 3.95 5.72 -8.43
CA ASN A 129 5.20 5.16 -8.92
C ASN A 129 5.98 4.43 -7.82
N ARG A 130 6.04 5.01 -6.61
CA ARG A 130 6.70 4.38 -5.46
C ARG A 130 5.99 3.10 -5.02
N PHE A 131 4.66 3.12 -4.98
CA PHE A 131 3.85 1.93 -4.73
C PHE A 131 4.09 0.85 -5.79
N ALA A 132 4.08 1.22 -7.07
CA ALA A 132 4.34 0.27 -8.17
C ALA A 132 5.74 -0.34 -8.07
N ASN A 133 6.77 0.46 -7.79
CA ASN A 133 8.15 -0.01 -7.60
C ASN A 133 8.29 -0.96 -6.41
N TRP A 134 7.57 -0.68 -5.32
CA TRP A 134 7.50 -1.62 -4.20
C TRP A 134 6.78 -2.91 -4.60
N LEU A 135 5.61 -2.83 -5.24
CA LEU A 135 4.82 -4.00 -5.62
C LEU A 135 5.61 -4.90 -6.59
N ASN A 136 6.28 -4.31 -7.57
CA ASN A 136 7.17 -5.04 -8.49
C ASN A 136 8.25 -5.80 -7.72
N ARG A 137 8.90 -5.17 -6.73
CA ARG A 137 9.91 -5.85 -5.89
C ARG A 137 9.29 -6.92 -4.99
N ALA A 138 8.11 -6.68 -4.44
CA ALA A 138 7.41 -7.61 -3.55
C ALA A 138 6.94 -8.88 -4.28
N VAL A 139 6.70 -8.77 -5.59
CA VAL A 139 6.16 -9.86 -6.40
C VAL A 139 7.25 -10.53 -7.25
N SER A 140 8.31 -9.82 -7.62
CA SER A 140 9.44 -10.39 -8.36
C SER A 140 10.16 -11.46 -7.53
N SER A 141 10.31 -12.65 -8.10
CA SER A 141 11.25 -13.68 -7.65
C SER A 141 12.34 -13.86 -8.70
N ASP A 142 13.57 -14.20 -8.28
CA ASP A 142 14.74 -14.45 -9.15
C ASP A 142 14.49 -15.41 -10.33
N SER A 143 13.41 -16.20 -10.29
CA SER A 143 13.03 -17.15 -11.33
C SER A 143 12.07 -16.63 -12.41
N GLN A 144 11.61 -15.37 -12.34
CA GLN A 144 10.68 -14.80 -13.31
C GLN A 144 11.42 -13.97 -14.37
N ILE A 145 11.63 -14.62 -15.51
CA ILE A 145 12.23 -14.12 -16.74
C ILE A 145 11.60 -12.78 -17.15
N LEU A 146 12.33 -11.69 -16.93
CA LEU A 146 12.09 -10.39 -17.52
C LEU A 146 12.48 -10.46 -19.00
N GLY A 147 11.68 -11.13 -19.84
CA GLY A 147 12.06 -11.35 -21.23
C GLY A 147 11.09 -12.10 -22.14
N SER A 148 9.89 -12.47 -21.68
CA SER A 148 8.85 -12.98 -22.58
C SER A 148 7.70 -11.99 -22.65
N PRO A 149 7.30 -11.53 -23.86
CA PRO A 149 6.05 -10.78 -23.99
C PRO A 149 4.93 -11.66 -23.42
N GLU A 150 4.03 -11.07 -22.65
CA GLU A 150 2.81 -11.74 -22.21
C GLU A 150 2.02 -12.17 -23.46
N ALA A 151 2.25 -13.39 -23.94
CA ALA A 151 1.55 -14.02 -25.05
C ALA A 151 0.16 -14.50 -24.62
#